data_AF-A0A7K1C2B5-F1
#
_entry.id   AF-A0A7K1C2B5-F1
#
_cell.length_a   1.000
_cell.length_b   1.000
_cell.length_c   1.000
_cell.angle_alpha   90.00
_cell.angle_beta   90.00
_cell.angle_gamma   90.00
#
_symmetry.space_group_name_H-M   'P 1'
#
loop_
_entity.id
_entity.type
_entity.pdbx_description
1 polymer ?
#
loop_
_entity_poly.entity_id
_entity_poly.type
_entity_poly.pdbx_seq_one_letter_code
_entity_poly.pdbx_strand_id
1 'polypeptide(L)'
;MSSAKIEDKFSALEIARAAALEDAPKPDHVGELVSISYDETADSSEARIATYLFEASLPAYVGWRWAVTVAKVDDSSSPTICDVVLLPGTESLLAPEWVAYKDRLLPGDVGPGDIVPTSADDERLVPGFAVMPEDEELDLAQLFEFGLGRARVLSITGRDLAAQRWYAGDRGPNNSISQQAPKPCNSCGFFIPIAGSLRSAFGVCANILSPDDARVVSVDHGCGAHSEALVVTD
;
A
#
# COMPACT_ATOMS: atom_id res chain seq x y z
N MET A 1 -5.87 -25.94 35.53
CA MET A 1 -5.01 -26.66 34.55
C MET A 1 -3.63 -26.74 35.17
N SER A 2 -3.10 -27.94 35.36
CA SER A 2 -1.80 -28.15 36.00
C SER A 2 -0.71 -27.50 35.15
N SER A 3 -0.05 -26.46 35.67
CA SER A 3 1.16 -25.92 35.06
C SER A 3 2.18 -27.06 34.99
N ALA A 4 2.49 -27.54 33.79
CA ALA A 4 3.59 -28.46 33.61
C ALA A 4 4.85 -27.74 34.13
N LYS A 5 5.60 -28.36 35.04
CA LYS A 5 6.86 -27.77 35.50
C LYS A 5 7.77 -27.57 34.28
N ILE A 6 8.09 -26.32 33.97
CA ILE A 6 9.09 -25.99 32.96
C ILE A 6 10.43 -26.49 33.48
N GLU A 7 11.10 -27.35 32.71
CA GLU A 7 12.39 -27.93 33.06
C GLU A 7 13.53 -26.95 32.71
N ASP A 8 14.29 -26.54 33.73
CA ASP A 8 15.47 -25.69 33.59
C ASP A 8 16.76 -26.53 33.68
N LYS A 9 17.24 -27.03 32.53
CA LYS A 9 18.46 -27.83 32.38
C LYS A 9 19.73 -27.03 32.76
N PHE A 10 19.73 -25.71 32.56
CA PHE A 10 20.91 -24.89 32.82
C PHE A 10 20.97 -24.35 34.25
N SER A 11 19.87 -24.44 35.01
CA SER A 11 19.72 -23.80 36.32
C SER A 11 20.00 -22.29 36.25
N ALA A 12 19.55 -21.65 35.17
CA ALA A 12 19.85 -20.25 34.85
C ALA A 12 18.64 -19.31 34.97
N LEU A 13 17.50 -19.78 35.47
CA LEU A 13 16.29 -18.97 35.61
C LEU A 13 16.52 -17.64 36.36
N GLU A 14 17.23 -17.69 37.50
CA GLU A 14 17.44 -16.50 38.34
C GLU A 14 18.36 -15.47 37.66
N ILE A 15 19.46 -15.92 37.04
CA ILE A 15 20.37 -15.00 36.32
C ILE A 15 19.69 -14.43 35.07
N ALA A 16 18.87 -15.22 34.38
CA ALA A 16 18.11 -14.76 33.22
C ALA A 16 17.06 -13.72 33.63
N ARG A 17 16.31 -13.97 34.72
CA ARG A 17 15.32 -13.02 35.23
C ARG A 17 15.98 -11.73 35.72
N ALA A 18 17.13 -11.84 36.39
CA ALA A 18 17.90 -10.68 36.82
C ALA A 18 18.36 -9.82 35.64
N ALA A 19 18.83 -10.44 34.55
CA ALA A 19 19.23 -9.74 33.34
C ALA A 19 18.05 -9.01 32.67
N ALA A 20 16.87 -9.64 32.57
CA ALA A 20 15.67 -8.96 32.08
C ALA A 20 15.26 -7.77 32.96
N LEU A 21 15.39 -7.90 34.29
CA LEU A 21 15.07 -6.83 35.24
C LEU A 21 16.07 -5.66 35.16
N GLU A 22 17.32 -5.91 34.79
CA GLU A 22 18.35 -4.88 34.61
C GLU A 22 18.06 -3.99 33.39
N ASP A 23 17.63 -4.60 32.27
CA ASP A 23 17.28 -3.88 31.03
C ASP A 23 15.87 -3.26 31.06
N ALA A 24 14.99 -3.79 31.91
CA ALA A 24 13.63 -3.28 32.01
C ALA A 24 13.59 -1.87 32.65
N PRO A 25 12.79 -0.93 32.10
CA PRO A 25 12.64 0.41 32.69
C PRO A 25 12.10 0.41 34.12
N LYS A 26 11.33 -0.63 34.48
CA LYS A 26 10.77 -0.84 35.80
C LYS A 26 10.67 -2.34 36.09
N PRO A 27 10.82 -2.76 37.36
CA PRO A 27 10.73 -4.18 37.71
C PRO A 27 9.40 -4.85 37.36
N ASP A 28 8.29 -4.10 37.39
CA ASP A 28 6.95 -4.61 37.05
C ASP A 28 6.73 -4.81 35.53
N HIS A 29 7.69 -4.42 34.69
CA HIS A 29 7.66 -4.70 33.26
C HIS A 29 8.15 -6.11 32.89
N VAL A 30 8.70 -6.88 33.85
CA VAL A 30 9.11 -8.28 33.66
C VAL A 30 8.16 -9.19 34.44
N GLY A 31 7.40 -10.00 33.71
CA GLY A 31 6.41 -10.91 34.28
C GLY A 31 6.95 -12.31 34.57
N GLU A 32 6.05 -13.28 34.46
CA GLU A 32 6.31 -14.70 34.72
C GLU A 32 7.11 -15.35 33.58
N LEU A 33 7.82 -16.44 33.91
CA LEU A 33 8.46 -17.30 32.92
C LEU A 33 7.39 -17.98 32.07
N VAL A 34 7.53 -17.88 30.75
CA VAL A 34 6.62 -18.51 29.80
C VAL A 34 7.17 -19.81 29.25
N SER A 35 8.44 -19.82 28.84
CA SER A 35 9.09 -21.01 28.29
C SER A 35 10.60 -20.90 28.31
N ILE A 36 11.27 -22.05 28.26
CA ILE A 36 12.71 -22.14 27.98
C ILE A 36 12.86 -22.94 26.69
N SER A 37 13.52 -22.35 25.70
CA SER A 37 13.85 -23.03 24.43
C SER A 37 15.33 -23.35 24.42
N TYR A 38 15.70 -24.56 23.99
CA TYR A 38 17.09 -24.98 23.89
C TYR A 38 17.48 -25.08 22.42
N ASP A 39 18.62 -24.49 22.07
CA ASP A 39 19.19 -24.63 20.73
C ASP A 39 19.99 -25.94 20.69
N GLU A 40 19.31 -27.00 20.25
CA GLU A 40 19.88 -28.33 20.03
C GLU A 40 20.36 -28.42 18.57
N THR A 41 21.65 -28.72 18.36
CA THR A 41 22.17 -28.93 17.01
C THR A 41 21.89 -30.37 16.56
N ALA A 42 21.72 -30.58 15.25
CA ALA A 42 21.39 -31.91 14.71
C ALA A 42 22.40 -33.02 15.08
N ASP A 43 23.64 -32.63 15.40
CA ASP A 43 24.75 -33.54 15.71
C ASP A 43 24.99 -33.72 17.22
N SER A 44 24.22 -33.05 18.08
CA SER A 44 24.40 -33.07 19.55
C SER A 44 23.06 -32.96 20.28
N SER A 45 22.75 -33.95 21.12
CA SER A 45 21.63 -33.87 22.06
C SER A 45 21.89 -32.94 23.25
N GLU A 46 23.10 -32.38 23.36
CA GLU A 46 23.47 -31.43 24.41
C GLU A 46 23.35 -30.00 23.87
N ALA A 47 22.28 -29.31 24.26
CA ALA A 47 22.14 -27.89 24.04
C ALA A 47 23.18 -27.11 24.86
N ARG A 48 23.80 -26.11 24.24
CA ARG A 48 24.74 -25.17 24.89
C ARG A 48 24.18 -23.76 24.99
N ILE A 49 23.06 -23.49 24.32
CA ILE A 49 22.38 -22.20 24.31
C ILE A 49 20.91 -22.45 24.67
N ALA A 50 20.36 -21.59 25.53
CA ALA A 50 18.95 -21.62 25.91
C ALA A 50 18.38 -20.19 25.94
N THR A 51 17.16 -20.00 25.48
CA THR A 51 16.44 -18.73 25.54
C THR A 51 15.30 -18.84 26.54
N TYR A 52 15.35 -18.00 27.58
CA TYR A 52 14.31 -17.87 28.60
C TYR A 52 13.37 -16.75 28.17
N LEU A 53 12.09 -17.09 27.98
CA LEU A 53 11.05 -16.14 27.62
C LEU A 53 10.24 -15.75 28.86
N PHE A 54 10.15 -14.45 29.16
CA PHE A 54 9.29 -13.90 30.21
C PHE A 54 8.22 -12.99 29.60
N GLU A 55 7.05 -12.92 30.23
CA GLU A 55 6.02 -11.94 29.85
C GLU A 55 6.58 -10.51 29.94
N ALA A 56 6.33 -9.68 28.92
CA ALA A 56 6.70 -8.27 28.95
C ALA A 56 5.45 -7.40 29.19
N SER A 57 5.45 -6.62 30.28
CA SER A 57 4.37 -5.70 30.63
C SER A 57 4.71 -4.26 30.26
N LEU A 58 5.23 -4.06 29.06
CA LEU A 58 5.63 -2.77 28.51
C LEU A 58 4.47 -2.12 27.73
N PRO A 59 4.07 -0.87 28.03
CA PRO A 59 2.89 -0.25 27.41
C PRO A 59 2.87 -0.22 25.86
N ALA A 60 4.03 -0.10 25.22
CA ALA A 60 4.16 -0.04 23.75
C ALA A 60 4.45 -1.41 23.10
N TYR A 61 4.65 -2.46 23.89
CA TYR A 61 5.05 -3.79 23.43
C TYR A 61 4.05 -4.86 23.92
N VAL A 62 2.76 -4.60 23.71
CA VAL A 62 1.68 -5.54 24.06
C VAL A 62 1.88 -6.87 23.33
N GLY A 63 1.85 -7.98 24.08
CA GLY A 63 2.04 -9.33 23.54
C GLY A 63 3.50 -9.73 23.28
N TRP A 64 4.46 -8.81 23.49
CA TRP A 64 5.89 -9.13 23.36
C TRP A 64 6.43 -9.83 24.60
N ARG A 65 7.61 -10.43 24.48
CA ARG A 65 8.28 -11.16 25.55
C ARG A 65 9.72 -10.72 25.69
N TRP A 66 10.21 -10.68 26.92
CA TRP A 66 11.63 -10.61 27.20
C TRP A 66 12.24 -11.95 26.83
N ALA A 67 13.22 -11.94 25.93
CA ALA A 67 14.00 -13.09 25.55
C ALA A 67 15.42 -12.89 26.08
N VAL A 68 15.82 -13.78 26.99
CA VAL A 68 17.16 -13.77 27.58
C VAL A 68 17.88 -15.01 27.10
N THR A 69 18.88 -14.82 26.25
CA THR A 69 19.69 -15.92 25.73
C THR A 69 20.85 -16.19 26.68
N VAL A 70 21.00 -17.44 27.07
CA VAL A 70 21.99 -17.94 28.02
C VAL A 70 22.86 -18.97 27.30
N ALA A 71 24.17 -18.86 27.43
CA ALA A 71 25.11 -19.89 27.04
C ALA A 71 25.67 -20.63 28.26
N LYS A 72 25.84 -21.95 28.14
CA LYS A 72 26.48 -22.81 29.14
C LYS A 72 27.45 -23.75 28.41
N VAL A 73 28.74 -23.60 28.67
CA VAL A 73 29.82 -24.28 27.91
C VAL A 73 29.84 -25.79 28.14
N ASP A 74 29.60 -26.23 29.37
CA ASP A 74 29.45 -27.63 29.77
C ASP A 74 28.62 -27.72 31.07
N ASP A 75 28.29 -28.93 31.52
CA ASP A 75 27.43 -29.14 32.70
C ASP A 75 27.99 -28.55 34.00
N SER A 76 29.32 -28.45 34.09
CA SER A 76 30.04 -27.94 35.27
C SER A 76 30.27 -26.42 35.25
N SER A 77 30.18 -25.80 34.07
CA SER A 77 30.38 -24.37 33.86
C SER A 77 29.17 -23.56 34.31
N SER A 78 29.43 -22.38 34.89
CA SER A 78 28.36 -21.44 35.20
C SER A 78 27.72 -20.88 33.92
N PRO A 79 26.38 -20.69 33.87
CA PRO A 79 25.72 -20.07 32.74
C PRO A 79 26.08 -18.58 32.62
N THR A 80 26.15 -18.07 31.38
CA THR A 80 26.43 -16.67 31.05
C THR A 80 25.36 -16.08 30.15
N ILE A 81 25.03 -14.80 30.32
CA ILE A 81 24.06 -14.08 29.48
C ILE A 81 24.74 -13.69 28.16
N CYS A 82 24.08 -14.00 27.04
CA CYS A 82 24.50 -13.59 25.70
C CYS A 82 23.84 -12.28 25.28
N ASP A 83 22.51 -12.21 25.41
CA ASP A 83 21.72 -11.03 25.09
C ASP A 83 20.42 -10.99 25.91
N VAL A 84 19.84 -9.79 25.95
CA VAL A 84 18.50 -9.52 26.47
C VAL A 84 17.80 -8.69 25.39
N VAL A 85 16.72 -9.23 24.82
CA VAL A 85 15.97 -8.58 23.75
C VAL A 85 14.47 -8.71 23.97
N LEU A 86 13.67 -7.93 23.24
CA LEU A 86 12.23 -8.14 23.15
C LEU A 86 11.92 -8.86 21.85
N LEU A 87 11.20 -9.98 21.95
CA LEU A 87 10.69 -10.72 20.80
C LEU A 87 9.17 -10.63 20.74
N PRO A 88 8.59 -10.53 19.53
CA PRO A 88 7.15 -10.51 19.38
C PRO A 88 6.56 -11.89 19.71
N GLY A 89 5.48 -11.91 20.48
CA GLY A 89 4.63 -13.07 20.69
C GLY A 89 3.49 -13.14 19.68
N THR A 90 2.58 -14.09 19.85
CA THR A 90 1.43 -14.30 18.94
C THR A 90 0.45 -13.13 18.94
N GLU A 91 0.37 -12.40 20.05
CA GLU A 91 -0.51 -11.24 20.22
C GLU A 91 0.21 -9.91 19.93
N SER A 92 1.47 -9.95 19.47
CA SER A 92 2.23 -8.74 19.20
C SER A 92 1.76 -8.03 17.93
N LEU A 93 1.60 -6.72 18.04
CA LEU A 93 1.48 -5.87 16.85
C LEU A 93 2.86 -5.76 16.18
N LEU A 94 2.94 -6.27 14.96
CA LEU A 94 4.11 -6.17 14.09
C LEU A 94 3.97 -5.00 13.12
N ALA A 95 5.11 -4.48 12.68
CA ALA A 95 5.12 -3.55 11.57
C ALA A 95 4.56 -4.22 10.30
N PRO A 96 3.86 -3.47 9.42
CA PRO A 96 3.50 -3.97 8.10
C PRO A 96 4.73 -4.42 7.31
N GLU A 97 4.52 -5.25 6.29
CA GLU A 97 5.60 -5.57 5.36
C GLU A 97 6.18 -4.31 4.72
N TRP A 98 7.49 -4.29 4.60
CA TRP A 98 8.18 -3.17 3.97
C TRP A 98 7.87 -3.14 2.46
N VAL A 99 7.42 -1.98 1.98
CA VAL A 99 7.16 -1.72 0.56
C VAL A 99 8.29 -0.86 0.00
N ALA A 100 8.78 -1.10 -1.23
CA ALA A 100 9.81 -0.23 -1.79
C ALA A 100 9.29 1.19 -2.04
N TYR A 101 10.13 2.22 -1.87
CA TYR A 101 9.68 3.62 -1.95
C TYR A 101 8.96 3.95 -3.27
N LYS A 102 9.45 3.42 -4.39
CA LYS A 102 8.82 3.58 -5.72
C LYS A 102 7.37 3.06 -5.77
N ASP A 103 7.05 2.05 -4.96
CA ASP A 103 5.74 1.38 -4.91
C ASP A 103 4.82 2.05 -3.87
N ARG A 104 5.31 3.07 -3.15
CA ARG A 104 4.54 3.89 -2.21
C ARG A 104 4.02 5.19 -2.82
N LEU A 105 4.50 5.57 -4.02
CA LEU A 105 4.16 6.86 -4.63
C LEU A 105 2.67 6.93 -4.98
N LEU A 106 2.01 7.96 -4.47
CA LEU A 106 0.63 8.31 -4.74
C LEU A 106 0.55 9.55 -5.63
N PRO A 107 -0.59 9.78 -6.32
CA PRO A 107 -0.75 10.97 -7.17
C PRO A 107 -0.51 12.31 -6.44
N GLY A 108 -0.75 12.36 -5.13
CA GLY A 108 -0.53 13.56 -4.31
C GLY A 108 0.92 13.82 -3.91
N ASP A 109 1.82 12.85 -4.11
CA ASP A 109 3.23 12.97 -3.73
C ASP A 109 4.06 13.71 -4.78
N VAL A 110 3.49 13.96 -5.96
CA VAL A 110 4.19 14.63 -7.08
C VAL A 110 3.93 16.13 -7.03
N GLY A 111 4.99 16.89 -6.75
CA GLY A 111 4.98 18.35 -6.63
C GLY A 111 5.73 19.08 -7.76
N PRO A 112 5.78 20.43 -7.67
CA PRO A 112 6.51 21.24 -8.64
C PRO A 112 8.00 20.90 -8.68
N GLY A 113 8.49 20.52 -9.87
CA GLY A 113 9.90 20.17 -10.10
C GLY A 113 10.22 18.69 -9.95
N ASP A 114 9.29 17.88 -9.47
CA ASP A 114 9.48 16.44 -9.37
C ASP A 114 9.46 15.78 -10.75
N ILE A 115 10.36 14.83 -10.94
CA ILE A 115 10.40 13.96 -12.11
C ILE A 115 10.12 12.56 -11.62
N VAL A 116 9.00 11.98 -12.04
CA VAL A 116 8.65 10.58 -11.77
C VAL A 116 8.99 9.75 -13.01
N PRO A 117 10.11 9.01 -13.02
CA PRO A 117 10.51 8.23 -14.17
C PRO A 117 9.52 7.09 -14.40
N THR A 118 9.04 6.96 -15.63
CA THR A 118 8.25 5.81 -16.04
C THR A 118 9.18 4.66 -16.43
N SER A 119 8.85 3.44 -16.02
CA SER A 119 9.59 2.23 -16.42
C SER A 119 9.70 2.13 -17.94
N ALA A 120 10.79 1.51 -18.43
CA ALA A 120 10.94 1.22 -19.85
C ALA A 120 9.87 0.23 -20.33
N ASP A 121 9.55 -0.76 -19.47
CA ASP A 121 8.61 -1.85 -19.73
C ASP A 121 7.21 -1.57 -19.16
N ASP A 122 6.83 -0.28 -19.03
CA ASP A 122 5.49 0.07 -18.56
C ASP A 122 4.43 -0.34 -19.60
N GLU A 123 3.64 -1.37 -19.28
CA GLU A 123 2.60 -1.92 -20.15
C GLU A 123 1.53 -0.91 -20.59
N ARG A 124 1.40 0.22 -19.87
CA ARG A 124 0.47 1.29 -20.23
C ARG A 124 0.95 2.11 -21.42
N LEU A 125 2.20 1.92 -21.85
CA LEU A 125 2.83 2.68 -22.91
C LEU A 125 3.33 1.77 -24.04
N VAL A 126 3.21 2.26 -25.26
CA VAL A 126 3.82 1.67 -26.47
C VAL A 126 4.55 2.76 -27.25
N PRO A 127 5.53 2.42 -28.10
CA PRO A 127 6.14 3.39 -29.00
C PRO A 127 5.09 4.12 -29.87
N GLY A 128 5.28 5.42 -30.11
CA GLY A 128 4.31 6.23 -30.85
C GLY A 128 3.95 5.69 -32.23
N PHE A 129 4.94 5.12 -32.94
CA PHE A 129 4.73 4.51 -34.26
C PHE A 129 3.91 3.21 -34.23
N ALA A 130 3.79 2.55 -33.07
CA ALA A 130 3.08 1.26 -32.97
C ALA A 130 1.55 1.39 -32.92
N VAL A 131 1.03 2.63 -32.86
CA VAL A 131 -0.41 2.93 -32.85
C VAL A 131 -0.89 3.46 -34.20
N MET A 132 0.03 3.54 -35.17
CA MET A 132 -0.26 4.02 -36.52
C MET A 132 -1.15 3.03 -37.28
N PRO A 133 -2.25 3.49 -37.89
CA PRO A 133 -2.91 2.73 -38.94
C PRO A 133 -1.91 2.46 -40.08
N GLU A 134 -2.01 1.30 -40.74
CA GLU A 134 -1.20 0.95 -41.93
C GLU A 134 -1.56 1.78 -43.18
N ASP A 135 -2.37 2.82 -43.03
CA ASP A 135 -2.96 3.60 -44.11
C ASP A 135 -2.03 4.74 -44.54
N GLU A 136 -1.66 4.76 -45.83
CA GLU A 136 -0.78 5.77 -46.43
C GLU A 136 -1.49 7.12 -46.70
N GLU A 137 -2.81 7.22 -46.51
CA GLU A 137 -3.61 8.43 -46.75
C GLU A 137 -3.96 9.23 -45.48
N LEU A 138 -3.27 8.99 -44.36
CA LEU A 138 -3.54 9.71 -43.11
C LEU A 138 -3.19 11.19 -43.20
N ASP A 139 -4.15 12.05 -42.85
CA ASP A 139 -3.91 13.50 -42.79
C ASP A 139 -2.97 13.88 -41.63
N LEU A 140 -2.29 15.03 -41.74
CA LEU A 140 -1.33 15.49 -40.74
C LEU A 140 -1.96 15.70 -39.34
N ALA A 141 -3.23 16.06 -39.24
CA ALA A 141 -3.91 16.25 -37.96
C ALA A 141 -4.22 14.89 -37.29
N GLN A 142 -4.63 13.89 -38.07
CA GLN A 142 -4.82 12.51 -37.67
C GLN A 142 -3.50 11.89 -37.21
N LEU A 143 -2.40 12.17 -37.91
CA LEU A 143 -1.05 11.73 -37.52
C LEU A 143 -0.68 12.21 -36.09
N PHE A 144 -0.94 13.48 -35.76
CA PHE A 144 -0.74 13.99 -34.40
C PHE A 144 -1.71 13.37 -33.38
N GLU A 145 -2.97 13.12 -33.76
CA GLU A 145 -3.97 12.46 -32.93
C GLU A 145 -3.58 11.01 -32.59
N PHE A 146 -2.88 10.33 -33.51
CA PHE A 146 -2.28 9.00 -33.29
C PHE A 146 -0.93 9.04 -32.55
N GLY A 147 -0.43 10.24 -32.25
CA GLY A 147 0.76 10.46 -31.44
C GLY A 147 2.07 10.44 -32.22
N LEU A 148 2.03 10.71 -33.54
CA LEU A 148 3.22 11.02 -34.31
C LEU A 148 3.95 12.22 -33.66
N GLY A 149 5.25 12.06 -33.42
CA GLY A 149 6.07 13.04 -32.69
C GLY A 149 6.20 12.78 -31.18
N ARG A 150 5.49 11.79 -30.61
CA ARG A 150 5.67 11.33 -29.23
C ARG A 150 6.53 10.07 -29.19
N ALA A 151 7.50 10.03 -28.28
CA ALA A 151 8.32 8.82 -28.09
C ALA A 151 7.47 7.61 -27.68
N ARG A 152 6.48 7.83 -26.81
CA ARG A 152 5.53 6.81 -26.34
C ARG A 152 4.12 7.38 -26.23
N VAL A 153 3.12 6.53 -26.46
CA VAL A 153 1.69 6.81 -26.38
C VAL A 153 0.99 5.74 -25.53
N LEU A 154 -0.25 5.99 -25.12
CA LEU A 154 -1.01 4.99 -24.36
C LEU A 154 -1.25 3.72 -25.19
N SER A 155 -0.95 2.58 -24.58
CA SER A 155 -1.31 1.26 -25.09
C SER A 155 -2.82 1.01 -24.92
N ILE A 156 -3.30 -0.12 -25.45
CA ILE A 156 -4.68 -0.58 -25.21
C ILE A 156 -4.89 -0.79 -23.70
N THR A 157 -3.96 -1.47 -23.02
CA THR A 157 -3.99 -1.65 -21.56
C THR A 157 -4.02 -0.32 -20.81
N GLY A 158 -3.20 0.65 -21.22
CA GLY A 158 -3.18 1.98 -20.61
C GLY A 158 -4.51 2.72 -20.75
N ARG A 159 -5.17 2.60 -21.91
CA ARG A 159 -6.50 3.17 -22.15
C ARG A 159 -7.57 2.49 -21.31
N ASP A 160 -7.56 1.16 -21.24
CA ASP A 160 -8.53 0.38 -20.47
C ASP A 160 -8.43 0.68 -18.97
N LEU A 161 -7.21 0.67 -18.40
CA LEU A 161 -6.99 1.04 -17.00
C LEU A 161 -7.43 2.49 -16.69
N ALA A 162 -7.21 3.43 -17.63
CA ALA A 162 -7.68 4.80 -17.47
C ALA A 162 -9.21 4.88 -17.51
N ALA A 163 -9.84 4.21 -18.48
CA ALA A 163 -11.30 4.17 -18.64
C ALA A 163 -11.97 3.58 -17.40
N GLN A 164 -11.50 2.44 -16.89
CA GLN A 164 -12.02 1.82 -15.68
C GLN A 164 -11.94 2.75 -14.47
N ARG A 165 -10.76 3.36 -14.23
CA ARG A 165 -10.57 4.31 -13.12
C ARG A 165 -11.49 5.53 -13.25
N TRP A 166 -11.61 6.11 -14.44
CA TRP A 166 -12.44 7.29 -14.65
C TRP A 166 -13.93 6.99 -14.51
N TYR A 167 -14.39 5.87 -15.07
CA TYR A 167 -15.80 5.45 -15.00
C TYR A 167 -16.22 5.03 -13.58
N ALA A 168 -15.32 4.38 -12.83
CA ALA A 168 -15.59 4.01 -11.44
C ALA A 168 -15.39 5.17 -10.45
N GLY A 169 -14.75 6.27 -10.87
CA GLY A 169 -14.43 7.40 -10.01
C GLY A 169 -15.58 8.38 -9.79
N ASP A 170 -15.28 9.48 -9.10
CA ASP A 170 -16.25 10.52 -8.71
C ASP A 170 -16.89 11.28 -9.88
N ARG A 171 -16.41 11.06 -11.10
CA ARG A 171 -16.94 11.62 -12.36
C ARG A 171 -17.52 10.55 -13.29
N GLY A 172 -17.74 9.37 -12.72
CA GLY A 172 -18.54 8.28 -13.26
C GLY A 172 -20.05 8.51 -13.10
N PRO A 173 -20.90 7.58 -13.52
CA PRO A 173 -22.35 7.68 -13.34
C PRO A 173 -22.83 7.33 -11.92
N ASN A 174 -22.00 6.64 -11.12
CA ASN A 174 -22.45 5.99 -9.88
C ASN A 174 -22.28 6.83 -8.60
N ASN A 175 -21.84 8.08 -8.70
CA ASN A 175 -21.76 8.98 -7.54
C ASN A 175 -23.10 9.67 -7.24
N SER A 176 -23.20 10.25 -6.05
CA SER A 176 -24.45 10.85 -5.55
C SER A 176 -24.94 12.04 -6.39
N ILE A 177 -24.04 12.89 -6.91
CA ILE A 177 -24.44 14.05 -7.72
C ILE A 177 -24.99 13.61 -9.07
N SER A 178 -24.36 12.61 -9.69
CA SER A 178 -24.78 12.04 -10.98
C SER A 178 -26.13 11.36 -10.88
N GLN A 179 -26.38 10.59 -9.82
CA GLN A 179 -27.66 9.91 -9.60
C GLN A 179 -28.83 10.88 -9.32
N GLN A 180 -28.53 12.10 -8.86
CA GLN A 180 -29.53 13.14 -8.61
C GLN A 180 -29.65 14.14 -9.76
N ALA A 181 -28.72 14.12 -10.71
CA ALA A 181 -28.72 15.03 -11.84
C ALA A 181 -29.89 14.68 -12.78
N PRO A 182 -30.68 15.66 -13.23
CA PRO A 182 -31.83 15.40 -14.11
C PRO A 182 -31.45 14.83 -15.48
N LYS A 183 -30.24 15.13 -15.96
CA LYS A 183 -29.75 14.75 -17.29
C LYS A 183 -28.25 14.44 -17.27
N PRO A 184 -27.80 13.48 -18.10
CA PRO A 184 -26.40 13.11 -18.23
C PRO A 184 -25.61 14.07 -19.14
N CYS A 185 -24.29 13.93 -19.12
CA CYS A 185 -23.35 14.72 -19.89
C CYS A 185 -23.51 14.55 -21.41
N ASN A 186 -23.92 13.38 -21.90
CA ASN A 186 -24.09 13.13 -23.34
C ASN A 186 -25.17 14.02 -23.99
N SER A 187 -26.10 14.57 -23.21
CA SER A 187 -27.12 15.53 -23.67
C SER A 187 -26.77 16.98 -23.36
N CYS A 188 -25.64 17.23 -22.68
CA CYS A 188 -25.27 18.55 -22.21
C CYS A 188 -24.47 19.31 -23.28
N GLY A 189 -24.89 20.54 -23.60
CA GLY A 189 -24.19 21.41 -24.55
C GLY A 189 -22.79 21.87 -24.09
N PHE A 190 -22.46 21.71 -22.80
CA PHE A 190 -21.12 21.99 -22.26
C PHE A 190 -20.17 20.79 -22.30
N PHE A 191 -20.61 19.65 -22.82
CA PHE A 191 -19.81 18.44 -22.93
C PHE A 191 -18.95 18.49 -24.20
N ILE A 192 -17.62 18.46 -24.02
CA ILE A 192 -16.67 18.40 -25.13
C ILE A 192 -16.12 16.97 -25.22
N PRO A 193 -16.45 16.18 -26.26
CA PRO A 193 -15.97 14.81 -26.38
C PRO A 193 -14.44 14.76 -26.50
N ILE A 194 -13.81 13.80 -25.82
CA ILE A 194 -12.36 13.56 -25.99
C ILE A 194 -12.09 12.97 -27.40
N ALA A 195 -10.89 13.17 -27.90
CA ALA A 195 -10.43 12.62 -29.18
C ALA A 195 -10.18 11.10 -29.15
N GLY A 196 -10.07 10.47 -30.32
CA GLY A 196 -9.74 9.05 -30.45
C GLY A 196 -10.73 8.05 -29.81
N SER A 197 -10.21 6.89 -29.40
CA SER A 197 -11.02 5.72 -29.00
C SER A 197 -11.80 5.87 -27.69
N LEU A 198 -11.51 6.87 -26.86
CA LEU A 198 -12.26 7.16 -25.63
C LEU A 198 -13.47 8.07 -25.85
N ARG A 199 -13.62 8.65 -27.05
CA ARG A 199 -14.66 9.64 -27.41
C ARG A 199 -16.08 9.20 -27.07
N SER A 200 -16.37 7.91 -27.23
CA SER A 200 -17.72 7.36 -27.02
C SER A 200 -18.13 7.25 -25.55
N ALA A 201 -17.16 7.27 -24.62
CA ALA A 201 -17.40 7.05 -23.20
C ALA A 201 -17.03 8.25 -22.32
N PHE A 202 -16.18 9.17 -22.80
CA PHE A 202 -15.67 10.27 -21.99
C PHE A 202 -15.56 11.60 -22.75
N GLY A 203 -15.68 12.68 -21.99
CA GLY A 203 -15.48 14.06 -22.45
C GLY A 203 -14.97 14.96 -21.32
N VAL A 204 -14.85 16.25 -21.60
CA VAL A 204 -14.48 17.28 -20.62
C VAL A 204 -15.65 18.23 -20.43
N CYS A 205 -15.95 18.58 -19.19
CA CYS A 205 -16.94 19.62 -18.88
C CYS A 205 -16.32 21.01 -19.09
N ALA A 206 -17.02 21.88 -19.81
CA ALA A 206 -16.61 23.27 -20.05
C ALA A 206 -17.51 24.31 -19.36
N ASN A 207 -18.35 23.88 -18.41
CA ASN A 207 -19.21 24.79 -17.67
C ASN A 207 -18.54 25.22 -16.38
N ILE A 208 -18.17 26.50 -16.27
CA ILE A 208 -17.58 27.09 -15.07
C ILE A 208 -18.45 26.96 -13.80
N LEU A 209 -19.76 26.81 -13.97
CA LEU A 209 -20.68 26.60 -12.84
C LEU A 209 -20.74 25.14 -12.38
N SER A 210 -20.24 24.21 -13.18
CA SER A 210 -20.12 22.80 -12.82
C SER A 210 -18.98 22.61 -11.82
N PRO A 211 -19.14 21.76 -10.78
CA PRO A 211 -18.02 21.32 -9.95
C PRO A 211 -16.96 20.51 -10.73
N ASP A 212 -17.25 20.17 -11.99
CA ASP A 212 -16.44 19.33 -12.86
C ASP A 212 -15.78 20.12 -13.99
N ASP A 213 -15.83 21.45 -13.96
CA ASP A 213 -15.19 22.30 -14.97
C ASP A 213 -13.72 21.90 -15.20
N ALA A 214 -13.33 21.79 -16.47
CA ALA A 214 -12.00 21.33 -16.88
C ALA A 214 -11.59 19.97 -16.28
N ARG A 215 -12.55 19.05 -16.08
CA ARG A 215 -12.31 17.66 -15.68
C ARG A 215 -12.90 16.68 -16.68
N VAL A 216 -12.29 15.50 -16.75
CA VAL A 216 -12.82 14.37 -17.52
C VAL A 216 -14.05 13.82 -16.80
N VAL A 217 -15.13 13.64 -17.54
CA VAL A 217 -16.41 13.08 -17.09
C VAL A 217 -16.83 11.95 -18.02
N SER A 218 -17.50 10.93 -17.47
CA SER A 218 -18.16 9.91 -18.29
C SER A 218 -19.39 10.49 -19.00
N VAL A 219 -19.76 9.93 -20.15
CA VAL A 219 -20.91 10.37 -20.96
C VAL A 219 -22.25 10.29 -20.21
N ASP A 220 -22.35 9.38 -19.24
CA ASP A 220 -23.50 9.16 -18.38
C ASP A 220 -23.38 9.81 -16.99
N HIS A 221 -22.33 10.62 -16.76
CA HIS A 221 -22.20 11.47 -15.58
C HIS A 221 -23.23 12.61 -15.58
N GLY A 222 -23.56 13.17 -14.42
CA GLY A 222 -24.36 14.40 -14.31
C GLY A 222 -23.94 15.27 -13.12
N CYS A 223 -24.06 16.60 -13.28
CA CYS A 223 -23.53 17.57 -12.32
C CYS A 223 -24.53 18.67 -11.87
N GLY A 224 -25.79 18.59 -12.31
CA GLY A 224 -26.84 19.58 -12.01
C GLY A 224 -26.74 20.90 -12.78
N ALA A 225 -25.56 21.30 -13.25
CA ALA A 225 -25.33 22.50 -14.08
C ALA A 225 -25.50 22.22 -15.58
N HIS A 226 -26.60 21.54 -15.95
CA HIS A 226 -26.86 21.14 -17.33
C HIS A 226 -27.23 22.35 -18.20
N SER A 227 -26.84 22.36 -19.48
CA SER A 227 -27.09 23.49 -20.41
C SER A 227 -28.56 23.79 -20.70
N GLU A 228 -29.46 22.89 -20.30
CA GLU A 228 -30.91 23.02 -20.49
C GLU A 228 -31.63 23.44 -19.20
N ALA A 229 -30.90 23.66 -18.10
CA ALA A 229 -31.45 24.29 -16.91
C ALA A 229 -31.55 25.80 -17.14
N LEU A 230 -32.68 26.23 -17.72
CA LEU A 230 -32.93 27.62 -18.08
C LEU A 230 -33.62 28.36 -16.94
N VAL A 231 -33.13 29.56 -16.62
CA VAL A 231 -33.89 30.52 -15.82
C VAL A 231 -34.91 31.15 -16.77
N VAL A 232 -36.19 30.91 -16.51
CA VAL A 232 -37.26 31.63 -17.20
C VAL A 232 -37.42 32.96 -16.49
N THR A 233 -37.06 34.05 -17.14
CA THR A 233 -37.37 35.41 -16.69
C THR A 233 -38.72 35.81 -17.27
N ASP A 234 -39.66 36.19 -16.39
CA ASP A 234 -40.96 36.79 -16.76
C ASP A 234 -40.78 38.16 -17.44
#